data_AF-A0A524AHS3-F1
#
_entry.id   AF-A0A524AHS3-F1
#
_cell.length_a   1.000
_cell.length_b   1.000
_cell.length_c   1.000
_cell.angle_alpha   90.00
_cell.angle_beta   90.00
_cell.angle_gamma   90.00
#
_symmetry.space_group_name_H-M   'P 1'
#
loop_
_entity.id
_entity.type
_entity.pdbx_description
1 polymer ?
#
loop_
_entity_poly.entity_id
_entity_poly.type
_entity_poly.pdbx_seq_one_letter_code
_entity_poly.pdbx_strand_id
1 'polypeptide(L)'
;MVMAGKANIVSLTDEREAQALNERGLQQYQRWEIQEAIESFEKATTLVPTNPDYHLNLARALARFGNYDKALKALGEFIRYESDVRLVDRFEMLFANAMDEVETLITEKMTRKGVPLDEIGAAIQMWLEYRIALGRSPLSIRKPQSWAAALDYTVHKVNFRDAVLNELSNIYGMSESSIRSHHKDLVETLDIMPCDYRYFRGKGNPLDKLVEAAAMLEEMERRFREP
;
A
#
# COMPACT_ATOMS: atom_id res chain seq x y z
N MET A 1 -34.61 -23.77 -24.78
CA MET A 1 -33.15 -23.93 -24.89
C MET A 1 -32.52 -22.89 -23.97
N VAL A 2 -32.34 -23.25 -22.70
CA VAL A 2 -31.69 -22.40 -21.68
C VAL A 2 -30.41 -23.12 -21.31
N MET A 3 -29.28 -22.53 -21.66
CA MET A 3 -27.95 -23.00 -21.25
C MET A 3 -27.85 -22.81 -19.74
N ALA A 4 -28.07 -23.87 -18.99
CA ALA A 4 -27.68 -23.93 -17.59
C ALA A 4 -26.15 -23.82 -17.56
N GLY A 5 -25.63 -22.63 -17.25
CA GLY A 5 -24.23 -22.44 -16.93
C GLY A 5 -23.89 -23.39 -15.80
N LYS A 6 -22.97 -24.32 -16.04
CA LYS A 6 -22.45 -25.21 -15.00
C LYS A 6 -21.95 -24.32 -13.88
N ALA A 7 -22.60 -24.36 -12.71
CA ALA A 7 -21.99 -23.87 -11.49
C ALA A 7 -20.68 -24.64 -11.35
N ASN A 8 -19.56 -23.92 -11.47
CA ASN A 8 -18.24 -24.52 -11.34
C ASN A 8 -18.08 -24.84 -9.85
N ILE A 9 -18.45 -26.07 -9.46
CA ILE A 9 -18.31 -26.54 -8.09
C ILE A 9 -16.80 -26.68 -7.87
N VAL A 10 -16.24 -25.74 -7.09
CA VAL A 10 -14.85 -25.78 -6.64
C VAL A 10 -14.66 -27.10 -5.88
N SER A 11 -13.63 -27.87 -6.23
CA SER A 11 -13.38 -29.14 -5.57
C SER A 11 -12.67 -28.92 -4.22
N LEU A 12 -12.84 -29.84 -3.27
CA LEU A 12 -12.08 -29.81 -2.00
C LEU A 12 -10.56 -29.80 -2.21
N THR A 13 -10.09 -30.36 -3.33
CA THR A 13 -8.67 -30.31 -3.72
C THR A 13 -8.28 -28.89 -4.10
N ASP A 14 -9.09 -28.21 -4.93
CA ASP A 14 -8.85 -26.82 -5.34
C ASP A 14 -8.89 -25.87 -4.14
N GLU A 15 -9.81 -26.07 -3.19
CA GLU A 15 -9.87 -25.28 -1.95
C GLU A 15 -8.59 -25.39 -1.13
N ARG A 16 -8.08 -26.61 -0.94
CA ARG A 16 -6.83 -26.85 -0.20
C ARG A 16 -5.62 -26.28 -0.92
N GLU A 17 -5.57 -26.45 -2.23
CA GLU A 17 -4.47 -25.92 -3.05
C GLU A 17 -4.47 -24.38 -3.04
N ALA A 18 -5.63 -23.75 -3.20
CA ALA A 18 -5.77 -22.30 -3.13
C ALA A 18 -5.38 -21.75 -1.75
N GLN A 19 -5.76 -22.44 -0.68
CA GLN A 19 -5.34 -22.06 0.67
C GLN A 19 -3.82 -22.12 0.81
N ALA A 20 -3.17 -23.20 0.38
CA ALA A 20 -1.72 -23.34 0.44
C ALA A 20 -0.99 -22.26 -0.39
N LEU A 21 -1.52 -21.94 -1.58
CA LEU A 21 -1.02 -20.85 -2.41
C LEU A 21 -1.17 -19.49 -1.72
N ASN A 22 -2.31 -19.20 -1.10
CA ASN A 22 -2.51 -17.96 -0.37
C ASN A 22 -1.58 -17.86 0.86
N GLU A 23 -1.39 -18.94 1.62
CA GLU A 23 -0.45 -18.98 2.74
C GLU A 23 0.99 -18.74 2.29
N ARG A 24 1.40 -19.35 1.17
CA ARG A 24 2.69 -19.07 0.53
C ARG A 24 2.81 -17.61 0.12
N GLY A 25 1.78 -17.04 -0.50
CA GLY A 25 1.73 -15.64 -0.90
C GLY A 25 1.91 -14.69 0.27
N LEU A 26 1.31 -15.00 1.43
CA LEU A 26 1.49 -14.20 2.65
C LEU A 26 2.94 -14.24 3.16
N GLN A 27 3.60 -15.40 3.12
CA GLN A 27 5.01 -15.52 3.51
C GLN A 27 5.91 -14.72 2.56
N GLN A 28 5.67 -14.81 1.25
CA GLN A 28 6.38 -14.04 0.22
C GLN A 28 6.19 -12.53 0.43
N TYR A 29 4.95 -12.10 0.68
CA TYR A 29 4.61 -10.70 0.96
C TYR A 29 5.34 -10.15 2.20
N GLN A 30 5.46 -10.95 3.26
CA GLN A 30 6.21 -10.61 4.47
C GLN A 30 7.72 -10.48 4.23
N ARG A 31 8.27 -11.27 3.30
CA ARG A 31 9.69 -11.25 2.91
C ARG A 31 10.01 -10.22 1.82
N TRP A 32 9.05 -9.38 1.43
CA TRP A 32 9.18 -8.43 0.31
C TRP A 32 9.40 -9.08 -1.07
N GLU A 33 9.08 -10.36 -1.23
CA GLU A 33 9.01 -11.08 -2.51
C GLU A 33 7.65 -10.76 -3.18
N ILE A 34 7.45 -9.47 -3.52
CA ILE A 34 6.12 -8.95 -3.84
C ILE A 34 5.56 -9.54 -5.15
N GLN A 35 6.39 -9.73 -6.17
CA GLN A 35 5.97 -10.30 -7.44
C GLN A 35 5.56 -11.77 -7.28
N GLU A 36 6.34 -12.55 -6.54
CA GLU A 36 6.02 -13.95 -6.25
C GLU A 36 4.77 -14.07 -5.39
N ALA A 37 4.56 -13.12 -4.45
CA ALA A 37 3.33 -13.05 -3.67
C ALA A 37 2.11 -12.80 -4.57
N ILE A 38 2.20 -11.86 -5.52
CA ILE A 38 1.16 -11.59 -6.52
C ILE A 38 0.83 -12.87 -7.29
N GLU A 39 1.83 -13.58 -7.82
CA GLU A 39 1.60 -14.83 -8.56
C GLU A 39 0.88 -15.90 -7.73
N SER A 40 1.28 -16.06 -6.48
CA SER A 40 0.65 -17.01 -5.56
C SER A 40 -0.81 -16.64 -5.28
N PHE A 41 -1.09 -15.35 -5.04
CA PHE A 41 -2.45 -14.88 -4.82
C PHE A 41 -3.31 -14.97 -6.09
N GLU A 42 -2.80 -14.63 -7.27
CA GLU A 42 -3.51 -14.77 -8.54
C GLU A 42 -3.93 -16.23 -8.77
N LYS A 43 -3.05 -17.20 -8.51
CA LYS A 43 -3.40 -18.63 -8.59
C LYS A 43 -4.49 -19.01 -7.58
N ALA A 44 -4.40 -18.54 -6.33
CA ALA A 44 -5.43 -18.79 -5.32
C ALA A 44 -6.80 -18.24 -5.74
N THR A 45 -6.85 -17.00 -6.26
CA THR A 45 -8.09 -16.39 -6.78
C THR A 45 -8.64 -17.09 -8.03
N THR A 46 -7.78 -17.75 -8.82
CA THR A 46 -8.23 -18.54 -9.98
C THR A 46 -8.90 -19.83 -9.57
N LEU A 47 -8.35 -20.51 -8.56
CA LEU A 47 -8.89 -21.77 -8.04
C LEU A 47 -10.20 -21.55 -7.25
N VAL A 48 -10.23 -20.52 -6.40
CA VAL A 48 -11.40 -20.18 -5.59
C VAL A 48 -11.74 -18.70 -5.76
N PRO A 49 -12.46 -18.33 -6.84
CA PRO A 49 -12.73 -16.94 -7.16
C PRO A 49 -13.70 -16.26 -6.18
N THR A 50 -14.44 -17.03 -5.39
CA THR A 50 -15.45 -16.51 -4.45
C THR A 50 -14.91 -16.24 -3.05
N ASN A 51 -13.63 -16.51 -2.77
CA ASN A 51 -13.04 -16.24 -1.46
C ASN A 51 -12.54 -14.77 -1.41
N PRO A 52 -13.16 -13.90 -0.59
CA PRO A 52 -12.78 -12.49 -0.53
C PRO A 52 -11.35 -12.29 0.00
N ASP A 53 -10.87 -13.12 0.93
CA ASP A 53 -9.53 -12.93 1.51
C ASP A 53 -8.41 -13.04 0.48
N TYR A 54 -8.57 -13.89 -0.53
CA TYR A 54 -7.57 -14.07 -1.58
C TYR A 54 -7.48 -12.81 -2.45
N HIS A 55 -8.63 -12.21 -2.77
CA HIS A 55 -8.68 -10.94 -3.50
C HIS A 55 -8.13 -9.77 -2.67
N LEU A 56 -8.40 -9.73 -1.37
CA LEU A 56 -7.86 -8.70 -0.49
C LEU A 56 -6.32 -8.79 -0.37
N ASN A 57 -5.78 -10.00 -0.24
CA ASN A 57 -4.33 -10.20 -0.21
C ASN A 57 -3.68 -9.86 -1.56
N LEU A 58 -4.32 -10.24 -2.67
CA LEU A 58 -3.89 -9.82 -4.00
C LEU A 58 -3.86 -8.29 -4.14
N ALA A 59 -4.91 -7.60 -3.70
CA ALA A 59 -4.98 -6.14 -3.73
C ALA A 59 -3.85 -5.49 -2.92
N ARG A 60 -3.55 -6.01 -1.72
CA ARG A 60 -2.45 -5.53 -0.86
C ARG A 60 -1.08 -5.70 -1.51
N ALA A 61 -0.85 -6.84 -2.16
CA ALA A 61 0.39 -7.10 -2.88
C ALA A 61 0.54 -6.19 -4.12
N LEU A 62 -0.53 -6.04 -4.91
CA LEU A 62 -0.56 -5.17 -6.08
C LEU A 62 -0.37 -3.69 -5.72
N ALA A 63 -0.99 -3.21 -4.63
CA ALA A 63 -0.82 -1.84 -4.16
C ALA A 63 0.62 -1.58 -3.71
N ARG A 64 1.23 -2.52 -2.97
CA ARG A 64 2.64 -2.44 -2.55
C ARG A 64 3.60 -2.46 -3.74
N PHE A 65 3.25 -3.21 -4.80
CA PHE A 65 4.00 -3.21 -6.06
C PHE A 65 3.84 -1.91 -6.87
N GLY A 66 2.87 -1.06 -6.53
CA GLY A 66 2.54 0.18 -7.26
C GLY A 66 1.56 -0.02 -8.43
N ASN A 67 0.97 -1.21 -8.59
CA ASN A 67 -0.03 -1.48 -9.62
C ASN A 67 -1.46 -1.21 -9.09
N TYR A 68 -1.76 0.07 -8.87
CA TYR A 68 -3.03 0.51 -8.27
C TYR A 68 -4.25 0.15 -9.11
N ASP A 69 -4.15 0.16 -10.44
CA ASP A 69 -5.25 -0.22 -11.33
C ASP A 69 -5.69 -1.68 -11.11
N LYS A 70 -4.73 -2.61 -11.00
CA LYS A 70 -5.03 -4.00 -10.69
C LYS A 70 -5.45 -4.17 -9.22
N ALA A 71 -4.88 -3.40 -8.30
CA ALA A 71 -5.25 -3.46 -6.89
C ALA A 71 -6.74 -3.09 -6.68
N LEU A 72 -7.21 -2.03 -7.34
CA LEU A 72 -8.62 -1.63 -7.31
C LEU A 72 -9.52 -2.67 -7.97
N LYS A 73 -9.09 -3.34 -9.04
CA LYS A 73 -9.86 -4.47 -9.62
C LYS A 73 -9.99 -5.63 -8.64
N ALA A 74 -8.91 -6.02 -7.97
CA ALA A 74 -8.94 -7.05 -6.94
C ALA A 74 -9.83 -6.65 -5.76
N LEU A 75 -9.83 -5.38 -5.35
CA LEU A 75 -10.78 -4.88 -4.35
C LEU A 75 -12.23 -4.94 -4.81
N GLY A 76 -12.51 -4.71 -6.09
CA GLY A 76 -13.86 -4.89 -6.65
C GLY A 76 -14.36 -6.33 -6.51
N GLU A 77 -13.49 -7.32 -6.70
CA GLU A 77 -13.82 -8.73 -6.44
C GLU A 77 -13.92 -9.04 -4.94
N PHE A 78 -13.08 -8.45 -4.08
CA PHE A 78 -13.24 -8.54 -2.62
C PHE A 78 -14.64 -8.05 -2.19
N ILE A 79 -15.02 -6.85 -2.63
CA ILE A 79 -16.33 -6.24 -2.31
C ILE A 79 -17.49 -7.13 -2.77
N ARG A 80 -17.36 -7.78 -3.94
CA ARG A 80 -18.40 -8.67 -4.48
C ARG A 80 -18.71 -9.86 -3.57
N TYR A 81 -17.71 -10.41 -2.89
CA TYR A 81 -17.85 -11.64 -2.10
C TYR A 81 -17.79 -11.43 -0.58
N GLU A 82 -17.42 -10.24 -0.12
CA GLU A 82 -17.42 -9.89 1.29
C GLU A 82 -18.84 -9.61 1.81
N SER A 83 -19.09 -10.01 3.06
CA SER A 83 -20.39 -9.84 3.74
C SER A 83 -20.35 -8.81 4.86
N ASP A 84 -19.17 -8.47 5.39
CA ASP A 84 -19.01 -7.38 6.36
C ASP A 84 -19.20 -6.02 5.68
N VAL A 85 -20.40 -5.47 5.86
CA VAL A 85 -20.82 -4.17 5.32
C VAL A 85 -19.84 -3.05 5.67
N ARG A 86 -19.26 -3.03 6.88
CA ARG A 86 -18.34 -1.95 7.27
C ARG A 86 -17.02 -2.02 6.52
N LEU A 87 -16.54 -3.23 6.23
CA LEU A 87 -15.34 -3.41 5.41
C LEU A 87 -15.62 -3.06 3.95
N VAL A 88 -16.77 -3.49 3.43
CA VAL A 88 -17.24 -3.16 2.09
C VAL A 88 -17.33 -1.65 1.90
N ASP A 89 -18.09 -0.95 2.73
CA ASP A 89 -18.27 0.50 2.66
C ASP A 89 -16.92 1.24 2.63
N ARG A 90 -15.98 0.83 3.48
CA ARG A 90 -14.65 1.45 3.55
C ARG A 90 -13.86 1.29 2.24
N PHE A 91 -13.93 0.14 1.58
CA PHE A 91 -13.24 -0.06 0.30
C PHE A 91 -14.00 0.56 -0.87
N GLU A 92 -15.34 0.57 -0.84
CA GLU A 92 -16.16 1.27 -1.84
C GLU A 92 -15.85 2.76 -1.91
N MET A 93 -15.54 3.39 -0.77
CA MET A 93 -15.11 4.80 -0.73
C MET A 93 -13.85 5.08 -1.57
N LEU A 94 -12.99 4.07 -1.83
CA LEU A 94 -11.81 4.24 -2.68
C LEU A 94 -12.15 4.39 -4.17
N PHE A 95 -13.37 4.02 -4.58
CA PHE A 95 -13.85 4.14 -5.95
C PHE A 95 -14.63 5.44 -6.17
N ALA A 96 -14.78 6.27 -5.15
CA ALA A 96 -15.42 7.57 -5.28
C ALA A 96 -14.57 8.50 -6.17
N ASN A 97 -15.25 9.29 -7.02
CA ASN A 97 -14.58 10.29 -7.86
C ASN A 97 -14.15 11.54 -7.08
N ALA A 98 -14.53 11.66 -5.80
CA ALA A 98 -14.22 12.80 -4.95
C ALA A 98 -13.17 12.41 -3.90
N MET A 99 -12.30 13.37 -3.58
CA MET A 99 -11.33 13.23 -2.49
C MET A 99 -12.04 13.05 -1.15
N ASP A 100 -11.49 12.22 -0.27
CA ASP A 100 -11.90 12.18 1.12
C ASP A 100 -11.41 13.42 1.90
N GLU A 101 -11.82 13.55 3.17
CA GLU A 101 -11.44 14.69 4.00
C GLU A 101 -9.93 14.79 4.24
N VAL A 102 -9.22 13.65 4.34
CA VAL A 102 -7.77 13.61 4.52
C VAL A 102 -7.07 14.10 3.24
N GLU A 103 -7.48 13.57 2.09
CA GLU A 103 -6.98 13.94 0.75
C GLU A 103 -7.23 15.41 0.45
N THR A 104 -8.42 15.91 0.78
CA THR A 104 -8.77 17.32 0.61
C THR A 104 -7.87 18.21 1.47
N LEU A 105 -7.71 17.88 2.76
CA LEU A 105 -6.90 18.66 3.68
C LEU A 105 -5.43 18.68 3.27
N ILE A 106 -4.83 17.53 2.98
CA ILE A 106 -3.41 17.47 2.61
C ILE A 106 -3.15 18.21 1.29
N THR A 107 -4.03 18.03 0.29
CA THR A 107 -3.92 18.75 -0.99
C THR A 107 -3.98 20.25 -0.79
N GLU A 108 -4.97 20.75 -0.05
CA GLU A 108 -5.14 22.17 0.24
C GLU A 108 -3.90 22.75 0.96
N LYS A 109 -3.47 22.10 2.04
CA LYS A 109 -2.41 22.61 2.91
C LYS A 109 -1.04 22.56 2.25
N MET A 110 -0.70 21.46 1.59
CA MET A 110 0.56 21.33 0.85
C MET A 110 0.61 22.29 -0.35
N THR A 111 -0.50 22.48 -1.08
CA THR A 111 -0.57 23.45 -2.18
C THR A 111 -0.34 24.88 -1.68
N ARG A 112 -0.98 25.29 -0.58
CA ARG A 112 -0.78 26.62 0.01
C ARG A 112 0.66 26.87 0.46
N LYS A 113 1.37 25.82 0.86
CA LYS A 113 2.80 25.86 1.20
C LYS A 113 3.74 25.88 -0.02
N GLY A 114 3.22 25.72 -1.23
CA GLY A 114 4.02 25.63 -2.45
C GLY A 114 4.80 24.32 -2.58
N VAL A 115 4.32 23.24 -1.96
CA VAL A 115 4.90 21.90 -2.15
C VAL A 115 4.65 21.45 -3.60
N PRO A 116 5.66 20.88 -4.30
CA PRO A 116 5.50 20.35 -5.65
C PRO A 116 4.35 19.34 -5.79
N LEU A 117 3.63 19.38 -6.92
CA LEU A 117 2.44 18.57 -7.17
C LEU A 117 2.71 17.05 -7.14
N ASP A 118 3.89 16.63 -7.55
CA ASP A 118 4.34 15.24 -7.52
C ASP A 118 4.57 14.72 -6.08
N GLU A 119 5.07 15.56 -5.17
CA GLU A 119 5.14 15.26 -3.73
C GLU A 119 3.73 15.21 -3.10
N ILE A 120 2.81 16.10 -3.49
CA ILE A 120 1.40 16.02 -3.08
C ILE A 120 0.77 14.70 -3.57
N GLY A 121 1.04 14.34 -4.82
CA GLY A 121 0.61 13.06 -5.39
C GLY A 121 1.17 11.86 -4.63
N ALA A 122 2.43 11.92 -4.18
CA ALA A 122 3.03 10.87 -3.35
C ALA A 122 2.30 10.73 -1.99
N ALA A 123 1.83 11.82 -1.40
CA ALA A 123 1.06 11.80 -0.16
C ALA A 123 -0.31 11.13 -0.35
N ILE A 124 -1.02 11.47 -1.43
CA ILE A 124 -2.31 10.84 -1.77
C ILE A 124 -2.11 9.35 -2.08
N GLN A 125 -1.06 9.00 -2.82
CA GLN A 125 -0.70 7.61 -3.13
C GLN A 125 -0.39 6.82 -1.85
N MET A 126 0.38 7.39 -0.92
CA MET A 126 0.68 6.78 0.38
C MET A 126 -0.59 6.54 1.19
N TRP A 127 -1.54 7.48 1.15
CA TRP A 127 -2.82 7.33 1.82
C TRP A 127 -3.68 6.22 1.22
N LEU A 128 -3.77 6.15 -0.11
CA LEU A 128 -4.45 5.05 -0.81
C LEU A 128 -3.84 3.70 -0.42
N GLU A 129 -2.51 3.58 -0.52
CA GLU A 129 -1.81 2.34 -0.21
C GLU A 129 -2.00 1.92 1.25
N TYR A 130 -1.94 2.87 2.20
CA TYR A 130 -2.17 2.60 3.62
C TYR A 130 -3.56 2.02 3.87
N ARG A 131 -4.60 2.63 3.27
CA ARG A 131 -5.99 2.15 3.39
C ARG A 131 -6.16 0.73 2.86
N ILE A 132 -5.44 0.36 1.80
CA ILE A 132 -5.42 -1.01 1.25
C ILE A 132 -4.63 -1.96 2.16
N ALA A 133 -3.42 -1.56 2.57
CA ALA A 133 -2.47 -2.37 3.32
C ALA A 133 -3.02 -2.83 4.68
N LEU A 134 -3.86 -2.00 5.31
CA LEU A 134 -4.57 -2.33 6.55
C LEU A 134 -5.38 -3.64 6.46
N GLY A 135 -5.79 -4.06 5.26
CA GLY A 135 -6.55 -5.30 5.08
C GLY A 135 -7.84 -5.24 5.90
N ARG A 136 -8.07 -6.21 6.79
CA ARG A 136 -9.26 -6.22 7.67
C ARG A 136 -9.14 -5.35 8.93
N SER A 137 -7.96 -4.79 9.21
CA SER A 137 -7.75 -3.96 10.40
C SER A 137 -8.61 -2.69 10.32
N PRO A 138 -9.25 -2.27 11.43
CA PRO A 138 -10.14 -1.11 11.43
C PRO A 138 -9.35 0.18 11.17
N LEU A 139 -9.96 1.09 10.39
CA LEU A 139 -9.45 2.43 10.17
C LEU A 139 -10.35 3.46 10.87
N SER A 140 -9.77 4.32 11.68
CA SER A 140 -10.48 5.40 12.38
C SER A 140 -9.97 6.77 11.94
N ILE A 141 -10.83 7.54 11.27
CA ILE A 141 -10.55 8.89 10.77
C ILE A 141 -11.38 9.92 11.56
N ARG A 142 -11.31 9.87 12.90
CA ARG A 142 -12.06 10.83 13.75
C ARG A 142 -11.56 12.27 13.62
N LYS A 143 -10.27 12.43 13.31
CA LYS A 143 -9.60 13.72 13.11
C LYS A 143 -8.80 13.63 11.81
N PRO A 144 -9.37 13.94 10.65
CA PRO A 144 -8.67 13.81 9.37
C PRO A 144 -7.39 14.67 9.31
N GLN A 145 -7.34 15.77 10.07
CA GLN A 145 -6.17 16.63 10.18
C GLN A 145 -4.94 15.89 10.73
N SER A 146 -5.11 14.91 11.63
CA SER A 146 -3.97 14.18 12.21
C SER A 146 -3.33 13.24 11.20
N TRP A 147 -4.14 12.62 10.34
CA TRP A 147 -3.67 11.81 9.21
C TRP A 147 -3.04 12.68 8.12
N ALA A 148 -3.68 13.78 7.73
CA ALA A 148 -3.14 14.71 6.73
C ALA A 148 -1.78 15.28 7.17
N ALA A 149 -1.66 15.71 8.42
CA ALA A 149 -0.38 16.18 8.97
C ALA A 149 0.71 15.10 8.98
N ALA A 150 0.34 13.84 9.27
CA ALA A 150 1.28 12.73 9.29
C ALA A 150 1.73 12.32 7.89
N LEU A 151 0.85 12.32 6.90
CA LEU A 151 1.19 12.07 5.50
C LEU A 151 2.13 13.17 4.96
N ASP A 152 1.81 14.43 5.22
CA ASP A 152 2.66 15.59 4.89
C ASP A 152 4.05 15.42 5.50
N TYR A 153 4.13 15.14 6.81
CA TYR A 153 5.37 14.87 7.52
C TYR A 153 6.17 13.70 6.90
N THR A 154 5.49 12.60 6.60
CA THR A 154 6.12 11.38 6.09
C THR A 154 6.69 11.58 4.68
N VAL A 155 5.95 12.24 3.79
CA VAL A 155 6.43 12.56 2.43
C VAL A 155 7.65 13.46 2.48
N HIS A 156 7.65 14.49 3.32
CA HIS A 156 8.83 15.35 3.49
C HIS A 156 10.04 14.56 4.01
N LYS A 157 9.83 13.66 4.98
CA LYS A 157 10.89 12.77 5.49
C LYS A 157 11.47 11.87 4.41
N VAL A 158 10.61 11.23 3.60
CA VAL A 158 11.05 10.39 2.48
C VAL A 158 11.86 11.20 1.47
N ASN A 159 11.46 12.45 1.21
CA ASN A 159 12.06 13.34 0.22
C ASN A 159 13.20 14.23 0.76
N PHE A 160 13.70 13.97 1.97
CA PHE A 160 14.74 14.77 2.65
C PHE A 160 14.48 16.28 2.67
N ARG A 161 13.22 16.66 2.80
CA ARG A 161 12.83 18.04 3.07
C ARG A 161 12.87 18.30 4.58
N ASP A 162 13.23 19.51 4.96
CA ASP A 162 13.10 19.97 6.34
C ASP A 162 11.62 20.07 6.71
N ALA A 163 11.09 19.03 7.35
CA ALA A 163 9.76 19.06 7.96
C ALA A 163 9.87 19.31 9.47
N VAL A 164 9.48 20.51 9.88
CA VAL A 164 9.43 20.89 11.29
C VAL A 164 8.08 20.52 11.88
N LEU A 165 8.05 19.57 12.82
CA LEU A 165 6.81 19.09 13.44
C LEU A 165 5.98 20.20 14.08
N ASN A 166 6.63 21.20 14.68
CA ASN A 166 5.96 22.38 15.24
C ASN A 166 5.19 23.16 14.15
N GLU A 167 5.79 23.35 12.98
CA GLU A 167 5.14 24.02 11.86
C GLU A 167 3.88 23.26 11.41
N LEU A 168 3.99 21.94 11.19
CA LEU A 168 2.86 21.10 10.81
C LEU A 168 1.78 21.05 11.90
N SER A 169 2.19 21.02 13.17
CA SER A 169 1.29 21.12 14.33
C SER A 169 0.42 22.37 14.24
N ASN A 170 1.02 23.53 13.90
CA ASN A 170 0.29 24.78 13.75
C ASN A 170 -0.61 24.81 12.50
N ILE A 171 -0.13 24.28 11.37
CA ILE A 171 -0.86 24.29 10.09
C ILE A 171 -2.14 23.44 10.13
N TYR A 172 -2.04 22.26 10.76
CA TYR A 172 -3.12 21.29 10.84
C TYR A 172 -3.88 21.37 12.18
N GLY A 173 -3.40 22.17 13.14
CA GLY A 173 -4.00 22.32 14.47
C GLY A 173 -3.93 21.05 15.31
N MET A 174 -2.91 20.22 15.12
CA MET A 174 -2.75 18.90 15.75
C MET A 174 -1.52 18.84 16.64
N SER A 175 -1.57 18.10 17.75
CA SER A 175 -0.37 17.92 18.58
C SER A 175 0.72 17.16 17.82
N GLU A 176 2.00 17.52 18.05
CA GLU A 176 3.12 16.77 17.46
C GLU A 176 3.10 15.28 17.83
N SER A 177 2.59 14.93 19.01
CA SER A 177 2.43 13.54 19.44
C SER A 177 1.44 12.78 18.55
N SER A 178 0.32 13.39 18.19
CA SER A 178 -0.66 12.80 17.27
C SER A 178 -0.07 12.60 15.87
N ILE A 179 0.68 13.59 15.38
CA ILE A 179 1.37 13.50 14.07
C ILE A 179 2.39 12.36 14.09
N ARG A 180 3.25 12.30 15.13
CA ARG A 180 4.23 11.22 15.29
C ARG A 180 3.59 9.84 15.40
N SER A 181 2.45 9.73 16.08
CA SER A 181 1.73 8.46 16.21
C SER A 181 1.26 7.92 14.86
N HIS A 182 0.60 8.76 14.05
CA HIS A 182 0.14 8.34 12.72
C HIS A 182 1.29 8.18 11.72
N HIS A 183 2.34 9.00 11.82
CA HIS A 183 3.56 8.81 11.04
C HIS A 183 4.17 7.43 11.31
N LYS A 184 4.29 7.06 12.59
CA LYS A 184 4.79 5.73 12.99
C LYS A 184 3.91 4.63 12.42
N ASP A 185 2.59 4.77 12.50
CA ASP A 185 1.63 3.79 11.96
C ASP A 185 1.75 3.64 10.43
N LEU A 186 1.88 4.75 9.70
CA LEU A 186 2.16 4.75 8.26
C LEU A 186 3.46 4.00 7.96
N VAL A 187 4.54 4.33 8.67
CA VAL A 187 5.86 3.73 8.47
C VAL A 187 5.83 2.22 8.75
N GLU A 188 5.22 1.79 9.85
CA GLU A 188 5.16 0.38 10.23
C GLU A 188 4.25 -0.44 9.32
N THR A 189 3.08 0.11 8.95
CA THR A 189 2.10 -0.61 8.11
C THR A 189 2.59 -0.75 6.67
N LEU A 190 3.20 0.30 6.12
CA LEU A 190 3.68 0.31 4.73
C LEU A 190 5.13 -0.12 4.60
N ASP A 191 5.81 -0.30 5.74
CA ASP A 191 7.25 -0.57 5.85
C ASP A 191 8.05 0.44 4.99
N ILE A 192 7.83 1.73 5.31
CA ILE A 192 8.46 2.86 4.61
C ILE A 192 9.88 3.04 5.10
N MET A 193 10.81 3.13 4.16
CA MET A 193 12.20 3.52 4.41
C MET A 193 12.50 4.95 3.93
N PRO A 194 13.57 5.60 4.44
CA PRO A 194 14.07 6.82 3.81
C PRO A 194 14.36 6.60 2.32
N CYS A 195 13.97 7.56 1.48
CA CYS A 195 14.02 7.45 0.02
C CYS A 195 13.23 6.27 -0.59
N ASP A 196 12.18 5.79 0.07
CA ASP A 196 11.30 4.77 -0.49
C ASP A 196 10.88 5.11 -1.93
N TYR A 197 11.19 4.23 -2.88
CA TYR A 197 10.93 4.44 -4.31
C TYR A 197 9.46 4.75 -4.62
N ARG A 198 8.52 4.28 -3.79
CA ARG A 198 7.09 4.53 -3.99
C ARG A 198 6.77 6.02 -3.86
N TYR A 199 7.42 6.73 -2.93
CA TYR A 199 7.04 8.09 -2.53
C TYR A 199 8.15 9.14 -2.72
N PHE A 200 9.38 8.72 -3.05
CA PHE A 200 10.47 9.63 -3.39
C PHE A 200 10.24 10.29 -4.76
N ARG A 201 10.46 11.59 -4.83
CA ARG A 201 10.28 12.46 -6.01
C ARG A 201 11.49 13.38 -6.26
N GLY A 202 12.52 13.28 -5.43
CA GLY A 202 13.80 13.93 -5.68
C GLY A 202 14.52 13.38 -6.92
N LYS A 203 15.51 14.13 -7.44
CA LYS A 203 16.34 13.66 -8.55
C LYS A 203 17.45 12.75 -8.06
N GLY A 204 17.53 11.54 -8.62
CA GLY A 204 18.53 10.52 -8.29
C GLY A 204 18.30 9.96 -6.89
N ASN A 205 17.69 8.78 -6.81
CA ASN A 205 17.37 8.20 -5.50
C ASN A 205 18.68 7.83 -4.80
N PRO A 206 18.94 8.29 -3.56
CA PRO A 206 20.16 7.94 -2.84
C PRO A 206 20.37 6.44 -2.67
N LEU A 207 19.28 5.65 -2.69
CA LEU A 207 19.36 4.18 -2.66
C LEU A 207 19.99 3.59 -3.94
N ASP A 208 19.92 4.28 -5.10
CA ASP A 208 20.51 3.80 -6.36
C ASP A 208 22.02 3.52 -6.16
N LYS A 209 22.72 4.43 -5.48
CA LYS A 209 24.15 4.29 -5.17
C LYS A 209 24.45 3.14 -4.22
N LEU A 210 23.55 2.85 -3.29
CA LEU A 210 23.70 1.73 -2.36
C LEU A 210 23.51 0.40 -3.09
N VAL A 211 22.54 0.34 -4.02
CA VAL A 211 22.32 -0.82 -4.87
C VAL A 211 23.55 -1.08 -5.76
N GLU A 212 24.08 -0.04 -6.40
CA GLU A 212 25.31 -0.12 -7.19
C GLU A 212 26.49 -0.64 -6.34
N ALA A 213 26.69 -0.05 -5.15
CA ALA A 213 27.76 -0.46 -4.24
C ALA A 213 27.61 -1.92 -3.78
N ALA A 214 26.40 -2.37 -3.48
CA ALA A 214 26.12 -3.74 -3.09
C ALA A 214 26.41 -4.74 -4.22
N ALA A 215 26.00 -4.42 -5.45
CA ALA A 215 26.29 -5.25 -6.63
C ALA A 215 27.80 -5.32 -6.91
N MET A 216 28.51 -4.21 -6.78
CA MET A 216 29.98 -4.18 -6.90
C MET A 216 30.65 -5.05 -5.83
N LEU A 217 30.18 -4.98 -4.57
CA LEU A 217 30.71 -5.80 -3.48
C LEU A 217 30.50 -7.30 -3.76
N GLU A 218 29.31 -7.69 -4.20
CA GLU A 218 29.00 -9.08 -4.55
C GLU A 218 29.90 -9.60 -5.67
N GLU A 219 30.16 -8.77 -6.70
CA GLU A 219 31.09 -9.12 -7.77
C GLU A 219 32.53 -9.28 -7.26
N MET A 220 32.99 -8.38 -6.39
CA MET A 220 34.32 -8.46 -5.78
C MET A 220 34.47 -9.72 -4.92
N GLU A 221 33.45 -10.07 -4.13
CA GLU A 221 33.43 -11.30 -3.34
C GLU A 221 33.46 -12.55 -4.22
N ARG A 222 32.69 -12.56 -5.32
CA ARG A 222 32.70 -13.67 -6.28
C ARG A 222 34.10 -13.85 -6.88
N ARG A 223 34.72 -12.77 -7.39
CA ARG A 223 36.07 -12.81 -7.95
C ARG A 223 37.13 -13.23 -6.93
N PHE A 224 36.99 -12.85 -5.66
CA PHE A 224 37.92 -13.25 -4.60
C PHE A 224 37.81 -14.73 -4.24
N ARG A 225 36.64 -15.35 -4.42
CA ARG A 225 36.41 -16.79 -4.18
C ARG A 225 36.75 -17.67 -5.38
N GLU A 226 36.93 -17.09 -6.56
CA GLU A 226 37.39 -17.81 -7.75
C GLU A 226 38.88 -18.22 -7.60
N PRO A 227 39.24 -19.49 -7.88
CA PRO A 227 40.59 -20.03 -7.64
C PRO A 227 41.67 -19.54 -8.61
#